data_AF-A0A814PQ18-F1
#
_entry.id   AF-A0A814PQ18-F1
#
_cell.length_a   1.000
_cell.length_b   1.000
_cell.length_c   1.000
_cell.angle_alpha   90.00
_cell.angle_beta   90.00
_cell.angle_gamma   90.00
#
_symmetry.space_group_name_H-M   'P 1'
#
loop_
_entity.id
_entity.type
_entity.pdbx_description
1 polymer ?
#
loop_
_entity_poly.entity_id
_entity_poly.type
_entity_poly.pdbx_seq_one_letter_code
_entity_poly.pdbx_strand_id
1 'polypeptide(L)'
;GALSDDVVRSARNALKIRYEILPYYYTLFYKSHTKGNTVIRPFFHEYPHDKTSFPIDKQFLVGPAFLVTPVIEENKTSVKGYFPADNWYNYYDGELVSSNQDDGTWLELNAPIDYIPLHIRGGYIIPTQDWALTTEKSRQNPFGLIIAPNADGEAQGDLFYDDGYTDVKKNKFYYATISLRESRIKFNVEENNYDEMANLVLNKIRLFVKASSGQNIKFILNNEVLDSSKVEFKADEILFKNLNRKMTESFELEWTTESYVINTASLTETPVIDCLQDEQNCTAKGCVYNANSIVVPKCNIPSDKGGYKVNKAGGADSDYELVKADSLSLFGKDIVNVNVKVQHGNIGNGQRFTRVKVI
;
A
#
# COMPACT_ATOMS: atom_id res chain seq x y z
N GLY A 1 -29.73 5.87 34.28
CA GLY A 1 -28.70 4.96 34.81
C GLY A 1 -27.61 5.78 35.48
N ALA A 2 -26.64 5.15 36.15
CA ALA A 2 -25.53 5.84 36.83
C ALA A 2 -24.55 6.58 35.87
N LEU A 3 -24.67 6.34 34.57
CA LEU A 3 -23.93 7.04 33.51
C LEU A 3 -24.92 7.78 32.60
N SER A 4 -24.52 8.95 32.09
CA SER A 4 -25.30 9.71 31.11
C SER A 4 -25.31 9.02 29.74
N ASP A 5 -26.30 9.34 28.91
CA ASP A 5 -26.45 8.75 27.57
C ASP A 5 -25.25 9.06 26.66
N ASP A 6 -24.64 10.23 26.81
CA ASP A 6 -23.44 10.63 26.07
C ASP A 6 -22.23 9.77 26.44
N VAL A 7 -22.03 9.47 27.73
CA VAL A 7 -20.96 8.57 28.19
C VAL A 7 -21.17 7.17 27.62
N VAL A 8 -22.40 6.66 27.67
CA VAL A 8 -22.73 5.34 27.13
C VAL A 8 -22.53 5.29 25.61
N ARG A 9 -22.90 6.34 24.88
CA ARG A 9 -22.72 6.43 23.43
C ARG A 9 -21.23 6.48 23.05
N SER A 10 -20.46 7.35 23.70
CA SER A 10 -19.02 7.50 23.47
C SER A 10 -18.26 6.20 23.76
N ALA A 11 -18.51 5.59 24.93
CA ALA A 11 -17.89 4.32 25.29
C ALA A 11 -18.24 3.20 24.30
N ARG A 12 -19.50 3.12 23.85
CA ARG A 12 -19.93 2.13 22.86
C ARG A 12 -19.22 2.32 21.52
N ASN A 13 -19.07 3.56 21.04
CA ASN A 13 -18.39 3.85 19.77
C ASN A 13 -16.90 3.46 19.85
N ALA A 14 -16.20 3.88 20.91
CA ALA A 14 -14.80 3.52 21.11
C ALA A 14 -14.58 2.00 21.22
N LEU A 15 -15.45 1.30 21.95
CA LEU A 15 -15.37 -0.16 22.08
C LEU A 15 -15.66 -0.88 20.77
N LYS A 16 -16.60 -0.41 19.94
CA LYS A 16 -16.83 -0.98 18.61
C LYS A 16 -15.59 -0.90 17.73
N ILE A 17 -14.93 0.27 17.70
CA ILE A 17 -13.67 0.45 16.96
C ILE A 17 -12.62 -0.51 17.49
N ARG A 18 -12.43 -0.55 18.81
CA ARG A 18 -11.47 -1.48 19.44
C ARG A 18 -11.73 -2.93 19.02
N TYR A 19 -12.99 -3.37 19.04
CA TYR A 19 -13.37 -4.73 18.64
C TYR A 19 -13.13 -4.99 17.15
N GLU A 20 -13.37 -3.99 16.30
CA GLU A 20 -13.09 -4.09 14.86
C GLU A 20 -11.60 -4.32 14.57
N ILE A 21 -10.71 -3.66 15.33
CA ILE A 21 -9.25 -3.75 15.13
C ILE A 21 -8.57 -4.76 16.07
N LEU A 22 -9.31 -5.64 16.73
CA LEU A 22 -8.72 -6.70 17.56
C LEU A 22 -7.74 -7.61 16.81
N PRO A 23 -7.96 -7.98 15.53
CA PRO A 23 -6.98 -8.78 14.77
C PRO A 23 -5.61 -8.09 14.66
N TYR A 24 -5.60 -6.76 14.47
CA TYR A 24 -4.39 -5.96 14.46
C TYR A 24 -3.70 -5.96 15.84
N TYR A 25 -4.44 -5.69 16.92
CA TYR A 25 -3.89 -5.78 18.28
C TYR A 25 -3.31 -7.16 18.58
N TYR A 26 -4.02 -8.22 18.21
CA TYR A 26 -3.58 -9.58 18.46
C TYR A 26 -2.28 -9.91 17.71
N THR A 27 -2.17 -9.44 16.46
CA THR A 27 -0.93 -9.52 15.68
C THR A 27 0.22 -8.72 16.32
N LEU A 28 -0.06 -7.55 16.91
CA LEU A 28 0.95 -6.81 17.68
C LEU A 28 1.41 -7.56 18.93
N PHE A 29 0.49 -8.20 19.67
CA PHE A 29 0.84 -9.02 20.84
C PHE A 29 1.67 -10.24 20.44
N TYR A 30 1.34 -10.89 19.32
CA TYR A 30 2.16 -11.96 18.76
C TYR A 30 3.59 -11.48 18.45
N LYS A 31 3.75 -10.32 17.79
CA LYS A 31 5.06 -9.71 17.54
C LYS A 31 5.79 -9.31 18.82
N SER A 32 5.05 -8.87 19.85
CA SER A 32 5.62 -8.57 21.15
C SER A 32 6.18 -9.83 21.81
N HIS A 33 5.41 -10.90 21.81
CA HIS A 33 5.78 -12.20 22.36
C HIS A 33 6.97 -12.84 21.64
N THR A 34 7.00 -12.77 20.31
CA THR A 34 8.01 -13.47 19.48
C THR A 34 9.26 -12.64 19.17
N LYS A 35 9.13 -11.31 19.05
CA LYS A 35 10.21 -10.41 18.61
C LYS A 35 10.56 -9.31 19.62
N GLY A 36 9.83 -9.20 20.74
CA GLY A 36 10.06 -8.16 21.74
C GLY A 36 9.53 -6.77 21.34
N ASN A 37 8.68 -6.69 20.32
CA ASN A 37 8.09 -5.42 19.87
C ASN A 37 7.15 -4.81 20.94
N THR A 38 6.98 -3.49 20.91
CA THR A 38 5.99 -2.80 21.73
C THR A 38 4.62 -2.75 21.05
N VAL A 39 3.55 -2.82 21.84
CA VAL A 39 2.16 -2.70 21.37
C VAL A 39 1.71 -1.24 21.42
N ILE A 40 1.81 -0.59 22.58
CA ILE A 40 1.68 0.86 22.69
C ILE A 40 3.08 1.45 22.57
N ARG A 41 3.27 2.41 21.65
CA ARG A 41 4.59 2.96 21.33
C ARG A 41 4.63 4.48 21.54
N PRO A 42 5.69 5.01 22.15
CA PRO A 42 5.98 6.43 22.06
C PRO A 42 6.51 6.76 20.66
N PHE A 43 6.47 8.04 20.29
CA PHE A 43 6.83 8.49 18.94
C PHE A 43 8.28 8.17 18.58
N PHE A 44 9.21 8.34 19.52
CA PHE A 44 10.64 8.14 19.25
C PHE A 44 11.00 6.70 18.83
N HIS A 45 10.13 5.70 19.05
CA HIS A 45 10.32 4.34 18.53
C HIS A 45 10.20 4.28 17.01
N GLU A 46 9.30 5.08 16.44
CA GLU A 46 9.05 5.13 14.99
C GLU A 46 9.76 6.32 14.32
N TYR A 47 10.01 7.39 15.09
CA TYR A 47 10.59 8.65 14.63
C TYR A 47 11.80 9.06 15.48
N PRO A 48 12.88 8.26 15.53
CA PRO A 48 14.03 8.52 16.41
C PRO A 48 14.83 9.78 16.03
N HIS A 49 14.63 10.31 14.82
CA HIS A 49 15.30 11.52 14.33
C HIS A 49 14.45 12.79 14.50
N ASP A 50 13.16 12.63 14.83
CA ASP A 50 12.26 13.75 15.08
C ASP A 50 12.29 14.15 16.55
N LYS A 51 13.19 15.08 16.87
CA LYS A 51 13.35 15.61 18.23
C LYS A 51 12.11 16.34 18.74
N THR A 52 11.25 16.84 17.86
CA THR A 52 10.00 17.52 18.23
C THR A 52 9.03 16.54 18.88
N SER A 53 9.08 15.28 18.47
CA SER A 53 8.24 14.21 19.00
C SER A 53 8.64 13.71 20.39
N PHE A 54 9.87 13.95 20.82
CA PHE A 54 10.41 13.37 22.07
C PHE A 54 9.67 13.77 23.35
N PRO A 55 9.30 15.06 23.56
CA PRO A 55 8.55 15.47 24.75
C PRO A 55 7.04 15.14 24.67
N ILE A 56 6.55 14.53 23.58
CA ILE A 56 5.12 14.28 23.40
C ILE A 56 4.69 13.06 24.21
N ASP A 57 3.88 13.30 25.24
CA ASP A 57 3.34 12.30 26.16
C ASP A 57 1.80 12.26 26.18
N LYS A 58 1.14 13.20 25.49
CA LYS A 58 -0.32 13.28 25.35
C LYS A 58 -0.89 12.56 24.13
N GLN A 59 -0.02 12.02 23.27
CA GLN A 59 -0.36 11.19 22.12
C GLN A 59 0.43 9.90 22.19
N PHE A 60 -0.10 8.84 21.59
CA PHE A 60 0.62 7.57 21.51
C PHE A 60 0.28 6.83 20.21
N LEU A 61 1.17 5.91 19.84
CA LEU A 61 0.97 5.03 18.73
C LEU A 61 0.49 3.65 19.21
N VAL A 62 -0.37 3.00 18.42
CA VAL A 62 -0.70 1.59 18.58
C VAL A 62 -0.02 0.83 17.45
N GLY A 63 1.01 0.08 17.81
CA GLY A 63 2.00 -0.44 16.87
C GLY A 63 2.61 0.70 16.06
N PRO A 64 3.02 0.44 14.82
CA PRO A 64 3.54 1.49 13.94
C PRO A 64 2.46 2.25 13.15
N ALA A 65 1.21 1.76 13.15
CA ALA A 65 0.22 2.15 12.14
C ALA A 65 -0.89 3.09 12.63
N PHE A 66 -1.17 3.18 13.93
CA PHE A 66 -2.24 4.03 14.46
C PHE A 66 -1.68 5.13 15.34
N LEU A 67 -2.21 6.34 15.18
CA LEU A 67 -1.99 7.48 16.06
C LEU A 67 -3.28 7.84 16.80
N VAL A 68 -3.20 7.89 18.13
CA VAL A 68 -4.31 8.26 19.01
C VAL A 68 -4.02 9.62 19.65
N THR A 69 -4.94 10.57 19.47
CA THR A 69 -4.86 11.92 20.03
C THR A 69 -6.05 12.21 20.95
N PRO A 70 -6.01 11.78 22.22
CA PRO A 70 -7.12 11.93 23.16
C PRO A 70 -7.29 13.38 23.64
N VAL A 71 -8.53 13.76 23.93
CA VAL A 71 -8.83 14.97 24.73
C VAL A 71 -8.66 14.63 26.21
N ILE A 72 -7.74 15.32 26.87
CA ILE A 72 -7.45 15.11 28.32
C ILE A 72 -7.64 16.37 29.16
N GLU A 73 -8.15 17.44 28.54
CA GLU A 73 -8.47 18.70 29.20
C GLU A 73 -9.98 18.82 29.38
N GLU A 74 -10.40 19.32 30.53
CA GLU A 74 -11.82 19.46 30.87
C GLU A 74 -12.54 20.41 29.92
N ASN A 75 -13.77 20.05 29.52
CA ASN A 75 -14.67 20.87 28.70
C ASN A 75 -14.10 21.28 27.32
N LYS A 76 -13.12 20.53 26.79
CA LYS A 76 -12.61 20.72 25.43
C LYS A 76 -13.33 19.81 24.42
N THR A 77 -13.56 20.35 23.22
CA THR A 77 -14.13 19.61 22.07
C THR A 77 -13.20 19.64 20.86
N SER A 78 -11.95 20.05 21.08
CA SER A 78 -10.87 20.03 20.11
C SER A 78 -9.56 19.72 20.84
N VAL A 79 -8.58 19.21 20.11
CA VAL A 79 -7.26 18.90 20.65
C VAL A 79 -6.19 19.19 19.61
N LYS A 80 -5.10 19.82 20.04
CA LYS A 80 -3.92 20.03 19.21
C LYS A 80 -3.07 18.77 19.21
N GLY A 81 -2.91 18.14 18.05
CA GLY A 81 -2.12 16.93 17.84
C GLY A 81 -0.91 17.17 16.96
N TYR A 82 0.19 16.49 17.25
CA TYR A 82 1.37 16.42 16.39
C TYR A 82 1.29 15.21 15.46
N PHE A 83 1.63 15.44 14.20
CA PHE A 83 1.65 14.47 13.11
C PHE A 83 3.07 14.44 12.54
N PRO A 84 3.83 13.35 12.77
CA PRO A 84 5.18 13.20 12.22
C PRO A 84 5.18 13.19 10.69
N ALA A 85 6.35 13.38 10.09
CA ALA A 85 6.55 13.43 8.63
C ALA A 85 6.16 12.10 7.96
N ASP A 86 4.91 12.02 7.50
CA ASP A 86 4.29 10.85 6.88
C ASP A 86 2.89 11.23 6.34
N ASN A 87 2.30 10.33 5.54
CA ASN A 87 0.87 10.39 5.27
C ASN A 87 0.08 9.93 6.50
N TRP A 88 -0.95 10.69 6.88
CA TRP A 88 -1.86 10.35 7.97
C TRP A 88 -3.29 10.47 7.51
N TYR A 89 -4.03 9.36 7.63
CA TYR A 89 -5.40 9.23 7.19
C TYR A 89 -6.34 9.19 8.38
N ASN A 90 -7.47 9.88 8.31
CA ASN A 90 -8.54 9.76 9.28
C ASN A 90 -9.14 8.34 9.22
N TYR A 91 -9.20 7.65 10.37
CA TYR A 91 -9.72 6.27 10.44
C TYR A 91 -11.15 6.12 9.91
N TYR A 92 -11.98 7.15 10.12
CA TYR A 92 -13.43 7.06 9.96
C TYR A 92 -13.86 7.17 8.50
N ASP A 93 -13.27 8.08 7.74
CA ASP A 93 -13.65 8.41 6.37
C ASP A 93 -12.53 8.23 5.34
N GLY A 94 -11.29 7.98 5.79
CA GLY A 94 -10.13 7.82 4.92
C GLY A 94 -9.52 9.15 4.46
N GLU A 95 -9.98 10.30 4.97
CA GLU A 95 -9.44 11.61 4.59
C GLU A 95 -7.94 11.69 4.87
N LEU A 96 -7.15 12.17 3.91
CA LEU A 96 -5.73 12.46 4.11
C LEU A 96 -5.57 13.78 4.88
N VAL A 97 -5.29 13.69 6.18
CA VAL A 97 -5.24 14.82 7.13
C VAL A 97 -3.87 15.51 7.14
N SER A 98 -2.80 14.74 6.94
CA SER A 98 -1.43 15.26 6.82
C SER A 98 -0.66 14.44 5.79
N SER A 99 0.17 15.10 4.99
CA SER A 99 1.02 14.45 3.98
C SER A 99 2.40 15.11 3.83
N ASN A 100 2.81 15.92 4.82
CA ASN A 100 4.13 16.53 4.82
C ASN A 100 5.19 15.44 5.04
N GLN A 101 6.13 15.31 4.10
CA GLN A 101 7.20 14.31 4.14
C GLN A 101 8.52 14.88 4.70
N ASP A 102 8.62 16.21 4.82
CA ASP A 102 9.86 16.87 5.22
C ASP A 102 9.92 17.05 6.74
N ASP A 103 8.83 17.51 7.35
CA ASP A 103 8.75 17.81 8.77
C ASP A 103 7.39 17.43 9.37
N GLY A 104 7.38 17.09 10.66
CA GLY A 104 6.13 16.87 11.39
C GLY A 104 5.37 18.17 11.64
N THR A 105 4.04 18.08 11.64
CA THR A 105 3.11 19.22 11.65
C THR A 105 2.17 19.14 12.84
N TRP A 106 1.84 20.29 13.44
CA TRP A 106 0.80 20.39 14.47
C TRP A 106 -0.54 20.78 13.84
N LEU A 107 -1.60 20.02 14.13
CA LEU A 107 -2.94 20.26 13.63
C LEU A 107 -3.93 20.38 14.79
N GLU A 108 -4.92 21.27 14.65
CA GLU A 108 -6.07 21.34 15.55
C GLU A 108 -7.12 20.34 15.06
N LEU A 109 -7.50 19.39 15.92
CA LEU A 109 -8.41 18.30 15.57
C LEU A 109 -9.76 18.51 16.25
N ASN A 110 -10.86 18.32 15.51
CA ASN A 110 -12.19 18.24 16.09
C ASN A 110 -12.30 16.95 16.92
N ALA A 111 -12.75 17.08 18.16
CA ALA A 111 -12.90 15.98 19.09
C ALA A 111 -14.18 16.14 19.94
N PRO A 112 -15.37 16.04 19.31
CA PRO A 112 -16.62 16.08 20.06
C PRO A 112 -16.75 14.90 21.02
N ILE A 113 -17.71 14.99 21.95
CA ILE A 113 -17.84 14.12 23.14
C ILE A 113 -17.86 12.59 22.83
N ASP A 114 -18.31 12.19 21.65
CA ASP A 114 -18.45 10.80 21.21
C ASP A 114 -17.49 10.39 20.08
N TYR A 115 -16.40 11.15 19.91
CA TYR A 115 -15.38 10.96 18.88
C TYR A 115 -13.97 11.00 19.48
N ILE A 116 -13.13 10.03 19.11
CA ILE A 116 -11.71 10.01 19.47
C ILE A 116 -10.92 10.21 18.19
N PRO A 117 -10.12 11.29 18.08
CA PRO A 117 -9.25 11.47 16.93
C PRO A 117 -8.28 10.28 16.77
N LEU A 118 -8.48 9.54 15.69
CA LEU A 118 -7.77 8.32 15.36
C LEU A 118 -7.31 8.38 13.91
N HIS A 119 -6.00 8.21 13.71
CA HIS A 119 -5.40 8.31 12.38
C HIS A 119 -4.57 7.07 12.06
N ILE A 120 -4.58 6.67 10.80
CA ILE A 120 -3.77 5.57 10.27
C ILE A 120 -2.60 6.17 9.51
N ARG A 121 -1.39 5.72 9.82
CA ARG A 121 -0.16 6.06 9.11
C ARG A 121 -0.15 5.40 7.73
N GLY A 122 0.25 6.14 6.70
CA GLY A 122 0.47 5.61 5.36
C GLY A 122 1.57 4.54 5.36
N GLY A 123 1.44 3.57 4.46
CA GLY A 123 2.35 2.43 4.37
C GLY A 123 1.87 1.20 5.12
N TYR A 124 0.69 1.24 5.75
CA TYR A 124 0.19 0.16 6.60
C TYR A 124 -1.15 -0.41 6.15
N ILE A 125 -1.29 -1.72 6.31
CA ILE A 125 -2.52 -2.48 6.10
C ILE A 125 -2.98 -3.06 7.44
N ILE A 126 -4.22 -2.74 7.81
CA ILE A 126 -4.82 -3.13 9.10
C ILE A 126 -5.83 -4.25 8.87
N PRO A 127 -5.61 -5.46 9.41
CA PRO A 127 -6.65 -6.48 9.44
C PRO A 127 -7.72 -6.12 10.47
N THR A 128 -8.98 -6.23 10.06
CA THR A 128 -10.15 -5.98 10.88
C THR A 128 -11.11 -7.16 10.86
N GLN A 129 -12.02 -7.22 11.82
CA GLN A 129 -13.10 -8.21 11.86
C GLN A 129 -14.37 -7.52 12.31
N ASP A 130 -15.53 -7.84 11.72
CA ASP A 130 -16.76 -7.14 12.12
C ASP A 130 -17.05 -7.35 13.61
N TRP A 131 -17.36 -6.27 14.32
CA TRP A 131 -17.48 -6.28 15.78
C TRP A 131 -18.70 -7.12 16.25
N ALA A 132 -18.62 -7.62 17.47
CA ALA A 132 -19.76 -8.19 18.20
C ALA A 132 -19.65 -7.84 19.69
N LEU A 133 -20.67 -8.16 20.48
CA LEU A 133 -20.68 -7.85 21.93
C LEU A 133 -19.63 -8.63 22.74
N THR A 134 -19.13 -9.75 22.20
CA THR A 134 -18.09 -10.57 22.83
C THR A 134 -17.05 -10.96 21.79
N THR A 135 -15.82 -11.24 22.25
CA THR A 135 -14.73 -11.71 21.38
C THR A 135 -15.04 -13.09 20.79
N GLU A 136 -15.71 -13.96 21.54
CA GLU A 136 -16.20 -15.25 21.07
C GLU A 136 -17.08 -15.10 19.81
N LYS A 137 -18.01 -14.13 19.82
CA LYS A 137 -18.87 -13.85 18.66
C LYS A 137 -18.13 -13.11 17.56
N SER A 138 -17.31 -12.11 17.89
CA SER A 138 -16.62 -11.31 16.86
C SER A 138 -15.65 -12.16 16.06
N ARG A 139 -15.03 -13.17 16.68
CA ARG A 139 -14.12 -14.12 16.04
C ARG A 139 -14.76 -15.02 14.98
N GLN A 140 -16.09 -15.11 14.95
CA GLN A 140 -16.86 -15.83 13.94
C GLN A 140 -17.28 -14.93 12.77
N ASN A 141 -17.08 -13.62 12.89
CA ASN A 141 -17.51 -12.67 11.88
C ASN A 141 -16.49 -12.56 10.73
N PRO A 142 -16.93 -12.05 9.57
CA PRO A 142 -16.04 -11.78 8.45
C PRO A 142 -14.90 -10.82 8.78
N PHE A 143 -13.75 -11.05 8.15
CA PHE A 143 -12.62 -10.14 8.14
C PHE A 143 -12.82 -8.99 7.15
N GLY A 144 -12.09 -7.92 7.40
CA GLY A 144 -11.84 -6.86 6.44
C GLY A 144 -10.40 -6.36 6.49
N LEU A 145 -10.08 -5.46 5.57
CA LEU A 145 -8.81 -4.73 5.53
C LEU A 145 -9.07 -3.24 5.44
N ILE A 146 -8.23 -2.46 6.13
CA ILE A 146 -8.07 -1.03 5.88
C ILE A 146 -6.66 -0.83 5.32
N ILE A 147 -6.56 -0.21 4.15
CA ILE A 147 -5.31 -0.04 3.42
C ILE A 147 -5.05 1.46 3.31
N ALA A 148 -3.99 1.93 3.98
CA ALA A 148 -3.53 3.31 3.96
C ALA A 148 -2.21 3.38 3.19
N PRO A 149 -2.20 3.85 1.92
CA PRO A 149 -0.98 3.94 1.13
C PRO A 149 -0.01 5.00 1.68
N ASN A 150 1.30 4.82 1.50
CA ASN A 150 2.30 5.86 1.77
C ASN A 150 2.40 6.85 0.59
N ALA A 151 3.39 7.75 0.61
CA ALA A 151 3.63 8.70 -0.48
C ALA A 151 3.94 8.00 -1.82
N ASP A 152 4.53 6.81 -1.78
CA ASP A 152 4.76 5.97 -2.94
C ASP A 152 3.52 5.16 -3.34
N GLY A 153 2.37 5.29 -2.67
CA GLY A 153 1.20 4.47 -2.97
C GLY A 153 1.37 2.99 -2.62
N GLU A 154 2.29 2.66 -1.70
CA GLU A 154 2.54 1.32 -1.19
C GLU A 154 2.01 1.16 0.23
N ALA A 155 1.70 -0.08 0.62
CA ALA A 155 1.40 -0.42 2.00
C ALA A 155 1.72 -1.89 2.32
N GLN A 156 1.94 -2.20 3.59
CA GLN A 156 2.20 -3.57 4.05
C GLN A 156 1.50 -3.85 5.39
N GLY A 157 1.15 -5.11 5.60
CA GLY A 157 0.57 -5.58 6.85
C GLY A 157 0.64 -7.09 6.95
N ASP A 158 0.25 -7.59 8.10
CA ASP A 158 0.23 -9.01 8.41
C ASP A 158 -0.88 -9.31 9.40
N LEU A 159 -1.28 -10.58 9.40
CA LEU A 159 -2.33 -11.12 10.25
C LEU A 159 -1.83 -12.41 10.88
N PHE A 160 -1.72 -12.42 12.20
CA PHE A 160 -1.57 -13.64 13.00
C PHE A 160 -2.91 -14.02 13.62
N TYR A 161 -3.25 -15.31 13.57
CA TYR A 161 -4.46 -15.84 14.17
C TYR A 161 -4.24 -17.27 14.68
N ASP A 162 -4.71 -17.58 15.88
CA ASP A 162 -4.72 -18.92 16.46
C ASP A 162 -6.02 -19.11 17.26
N ASP A 163 -6.11 -20.10 18.15
CA ASP A 163 -7.32 -20.33 18.96
C ASP A 163 -7.54 -19.30 20.08
N GLY A 164 -6.56 -18.42 20.37
CA GLY A 164 -6.65 -17.36 21.38
C GLY A 164 -6.34 -17.79 22.81
N TYR A 165 -6.08 -19.07 23.09
CA TYR A 165 -5.92 -19.60 24.46
C TYR A 165 -4.75 -20.58 24.63
N THR A 166 -4.44 -21.35 23.59
CA THR A 166 -3.38 -22.35 23.61
C THR A 166 -2.02 -21.69 23.44
N ASP A 167 -1.01 -22.18 24.18
CA ASP A 167 0.37 -21.75 24.00
C ASP A 167 0.82 -21.94 22.54
N VAL A 168 1.31 -20.85 21.92
CA VAL A 168 1.79 -20.77 20.54
C VAL A 168 2.81 -21.87 20.22
N LYS A 169 3.55 -22.39 21.22
CA LYS A 169 4.48 -23.53 21.06
C LYS A 169 3.82 -24.82 20.55
N LYS A 170 2.49 -24.97 20.68
CA LYS A 170 1.75 -26.10 20.09
C LYS A 170 1.57 -25.97 18.57
N ASN A 171 2.02 -24.85 17.98
CA ASN A 171 2.19 -24.62 16.55
C ASN A 171 0.93 -24.83 15.71
N LYS A 172 -0.23 -24.42 16.23
CA LYS A 172 -1.49 -24.34 15.49
C LYS A 172 -1.93 -22.88 15.33
N PHE A 173 -1.58 -22.28 14.20
CA PHE A 173 -1.85 -20.91 13.86
C PHE A 173 -2.03 -20.72 12.35
N TYR A 174 -2.47 -19.52 12.03
CA TYR A 174 -2.60 -18.96 10.72
C TYR A 174 -1.76 -17.68 10.65
N TYR A 175 -1.02 -17.53 9.56
CA TYR A 175 -0.24 -16.33 9.30
C TYR A 175 -0.36 -15.93 7.83
N ALA A 176 -0.69 -14.66 7.60
CA ALA A 176 -0.79 -14.09 6.27
C ALA A 176 -0.07 -12.74 6.21
N THR A 177 0.50 -12.45 5.04
CA THR A 177 1.07 -11.15 4.70
C THR A 177 0.21 -10.46 3.64
N ILE A 178 0.10 -9.14 3.74
CA ILE A 178 -0.69 -8.32 2.83
C ILE A 178 0.20 -7.19 2.33
N SER A 179 0.16 -6.93 1.03
CA SER A 179 0.90 -5.82 0.41
C SER A 179 0.05 -5.09 -0.62
N LEU A 180 0.18 -3.78 -0.66
CA LEU A 180 -0.21 -2.92 -1.76
C LEU A 180 1.05 -2.44 -2.47
N ARG A 181 1.21 -2.79 -3.75
CA ARG A 181 2.25 -2.26 -4.64
C ARG A 181 1.72 -2.22 -6.06
N GLU A 182 2.13 -1.24 -6.86
CA GLU A 182 1.84 -1.22 -8.31
C GLU A 182 0.34 -1.42 -8.65
N SER A 183 -0.57 -0.71 -7.94
CA SER A 183 -2.03 -0.86 -8.12
C SER A 183 -2.56 -2.28 -7.91
N ARG A 184 -1.87 -3.04 -7.06
CA ARG A 184 -2.21 -4.43 -6.74
C ARG A 184 -2.16 -4.65 -5.23
N ILE A 185 -3.25 -5.19 -4.71
CA ILE A 185 -3.34 -5.74 -3.36
C ILE A 185 -3.10 -7.24 -3.46
N LYS A 186 -2.05 -7.73 -2.82
CA LYS A 186 -1.79 -9.16 -2.64
C LYS A 186 -2.09 -9.55 -1.21
N PHE A 187 -2.88 -10.60 -1.02
CA PHE A 187 -3.09 -11.27 0.24
C PHE A 187 -2.48 -12.67 0.12
N ASN A 188 -1.45 -12.94 0.91
CA ASN A 188 -0.68 -14.18 0.83
C ASN A 188 -0.79 -14.97 2.13
N VAL A 189 -1.39 -16.15 2.07
CA VAL A 189 -1.42 -17.11 3.18
C VAL A 189 -0.07 -17.83 3.22
N GLU A 190 0.72 -17.55 4.26
CA GLU A 190 2.06 -18.12 4.40
C GLU A 190 2.05 -19.43 5.20
N GLU A 191 1.26 -19.48 6.26
CA GLU A 191 1.07 -20.66 7.09
C GLU A 191 -0.40 -20.79 7.45
N ASN A 192 -0.95 -22.00 7.32
CA ASN A 192 -2.31 -22.29 7.74
C ASN A 192 -2.42 -23.74 8.21
N ASN A 193 -2.11 -23.95 9.48
CA ASN A 193 -2.32 -25.23 10.17
C ASN A 193 -3.42 -25.12 11.24
N TYR A 194 -4.30 -24.13 11.07
CA TYR A 194 -5.46 -23.86 11.91
C TYR A 194 -6.77 -24.00 11.12
N ASP A 195 -7.39 -25.17 11.23
CA ASP A 195 -8.53 -25.58 10.39
C ASP A 195 -9.75 -24.65 10.45
N GLU A 196 -9.95 -23.93 11.56
CA GLU A 196 -11.11 -23.05 11.72
C GLU A 196 -11.12 -21.85 10.77
N MET A 197 -9.97 -21.49 10.18
CA MET A 197 -9.90 -20.44 9.14
C MET A 197 -10.75 -20.78 7.92
N ALA A 198 -11.05 -22.07 7.67
CA ALA A 198 -11.92 -22.50 6.58
C ALA A 198 -13.36 -21.96 6.69
N ASN A 199 -13.80 -21.59 7.89
CA ASN A 199 -15.14 -21.04 8.14
C ASN A 199 -15.19 -19.52 8.01
N LEU A 200 -14.05 -18.86 7.83
CA LEU A 200 -13.93 -17.41 7.83
C LEU A 200 -13.66 -16.87 6.43
N VAL A 201 -14.18 -15.68 6.18
CA VAL A 201 -14.04 -14.98 4.89
C VAL A 201 -13.60 -13.54 5.09
N LEU A 202 -12.88 -13.01 4.12
CA LEU A 202 -12.63 -11.59 3.94
C LEU A 202 -13.72 -11.02 3.02
N ASN A 203 -14.48 -10.07 3.55
CA ASN A 203 -15.64 -9.49 2.88
C ASN A 203 -15.48 -8.04 2.48
N LYS A 204 -14.61 -7.30 3.17
CA LYS A 204 -14.54 -5.84 3.12
C LYS A 204 -13.10 -5.37 2.93
N ILE A 205 -12.85 -4.48 1.97
CA ILE A 205 -11.58 -3.76 1.87
C ILE A 205 -11.89 -2.28 1.76
N ARG A 206 -11.32 -1.46 2.63
CA ARG A 206 -11.30 0.00 2.53
C ARG A 206 -9.93 0.41 2.03
N LEU A 207 -9.87 0.95 0.82
CA LEU A 207 -8.64 1.51 0.24
C LEU A 207 -8.70 3.03 0.34
N PHE A 208 -7.82 3.63 1.13
CA PHE A 208 -7.77 5.09 1.30
C PHE A 208 -7.08 5.73 0.11
N VAL A 209 -7.87 6.39 -0.72
CA VAL A 209 -7.42 7.05 -1.95
C VAL A 209 -8.49 8.03 -2.39
N LYS A 210 -8.07 9.20 -2.87
CA LYS A 210 -8.99 10.12 -3.55
C LYS A 210 -9.34 9.53 -4.91
N ALA A 211 -10.51 8.92 -5.00
CA ALA A 211 -11.00 8.33 -6.23
C ALA A 211 -12.25 9.07 -6.72
N SER A 212 -12.24 9.50 -7.98
CA SER A 212 -13.38 10.14 -8.61
C SER A 212 -14.18 9.10 -9.41
N SER A 213 -15.50 9.03 -9.20
CA SER A 213 -16.42 8.10 -9.88
C SER A 213 -16.50 8.26 -11.41
N GLY A 214 -15.79 9.23 -11.99
CA GLY A 214 -15.70 9.46 -13.43
C GLY A 214 -14.57 8.68 -14.12
N GLN A 215 -13.71 7.98 -13.39
CA GLN A 215 -12.63 7.18 -13.98
C GLN A 215 -13.14 5.79 -14.36
N ASN A 216 -12.86 5.34 -15.59
CA ASN A 216 -13.19 3.99 -16.06
C ASN A 216 -12.18 2.98 -15.50
N ILE A 217 -12.26 2.72 -14.19
CA ILE A 217 -11.38 1.77 -13.51
C ILE A 217 -12.03 0.39 -13.54
N LYS A 218 -11.29 -0.59 -14.04
CA LYS A 218 -11.66 -2.01 -13.94
C LYS A 218 -10.89 -2.63 -12.78
N PHE A 219 -11.62 -3.24 -11.86
CA PHE A 219 -11.06 -4.03 -10.76
C PHE A 219 -11.07 -5.50 -11.15
N ILE A 220 -9.97 -6.21 -10.90
CA ILE A 220 -9.76 -7.60 -11.28
C ILE A 220 -9.36 -8.35 -10.02
N LEU A 221 -10.17 -9.32 -9.61
CA LEU A 221 -9.93 -10.18 -8.46
C LEU A 221 -9.63 -11.60 -8.97
N ASN A 222 -8.41 -12.10 -8.75
CA ASN A 222 -7.96 -13.42 -9.25
C ASN A 222 -8.25 -13.63 -10.75
N ASN A 223 -7.92 -12.64 -11.58
CA ASN A 223 -8.15 -12.60 -13.04
C ASN A 223 -9.62 -12.43 -13.48
N GLU A 224 -10.57 -12.34 -12.56
CA GLU A 224 -11.98 -12.09 -12.87
C GLU A 224 -12.33 -10.61 -12.64
N VAL A 225 -13.06 -10.00 -13.58
CA VAL A 225 -13.53 -8.63 -13.40
C VAL A 225 -14.53 -8.58 -12.25
N LEU A 226 -14.26 -7.73 -11.28
CA LEU A 226 -15.12 -7.53 -10.12
C LEU A 226 -16.39 -6.80 -10.52
N ASP A 227 -17.54 -7.34 -10.12
CA ASP A 227 -18.84 -6.72 -10.33
C ASP A 227 -18.89 -5.31 -9.71
N SER A 228 -19.41 -4.33 -10.46
CA SER A 228 -19.47 -2.94 -10.01
C SER A 228 -20.32 -2.74 -8.75
N SER A 229 -21.28 -3.63 -8.47
CA SER A 229 -22.07 -3.63 -7.22
C SER A 229 -21.23 -3.90 -5.96
N LYS A 230 -20.05 -4.50 -6.13
CA LYS A 230 -19.08 -4.79 -5.06
C LYS A 230 -18.10 -3.65 -4.82
N VAL A 231 -18.16 -2.58 -5.60
CA VAL A 231 -17.25 -1.44 -5.52
C VAL A 231 -18.05 -0.17 -5.27
N GLU A 232 -17.67 0.59 -4.26
CA GLU A 232 -18.30 1.85 -3.91
C GLU A 232 -17.23 2.93 -3.79
N PHE A 233 -17.33 3.95 -4.65
CA PHE A 233 -16.45 5.12 -4.61
C PHE A 233 -17.00 6.14 -3.62
N LYS A 234 -16.16 6.53 -2.66
CA LYS A 234 -16.40 7.66 -1.76
C LYS A 234 -15.34 8.73 -1.99
N ALA A 235 -15.45 9.85 -1.29
CA ALA A 235 -14.57 11.01 -1.49
C ALA A 235 -13.08 10.66 -1.30
N ASP A 236 -12.76 9.96 -0.20
CA ASP A 236 -11.38 9.64 0.20
C ASP A 236 -11.13 8.13 0.40
N GLU A 237 -12.09 7.29 0.00
CA GLU A 237 -11.90 5.83 0.00
C GLU A 237 -12.63 5.14 -1.16
N ILE A 238 -12.10 3.99 -1.57
CA ILE A 238 -12.82 2.98 -2.34
C ILE A 238 -13.17 1.83 -1.40
N LEU A 239 -14.46 1.52 -1.30
CA LEU A 239 -14.98 0.42 -0.50
C LEU A 239 -15.28 -0.79 -1.40
N PHE A 240 -14.56 -1.87 -1.19
CA PHE A 240 -14.88 -3.18 -1.74
C PHE A 240 -15.71 -3.96 -0.73
N LYS A 241 -16.85 -4.51 -1.17
CA LYS A 241 -17.81 -5.22 -0.31
C LYS A 241 -18.26 -6.54 -0.93
N ASN A 242 -18.75 -7.45 -0.10
CA ASN A 242 -19.24 -8.77 -0.51
C ASN A 242 -18.22 -9.57 -1.35
N LEU A 243 -16.94 -9.48 -0.96
CA LEU A 243 -15.85 -10.18 -1.64
C LEU A 243 -15.92 -11.70 -1.44
N ASN A 244 -16.35 -12.15 -0.24
CA ASN A 244 -16.48 -13.56 0.13
C ASN A 244 -15.21 -14.36 -0.19
N ARG A 245 -14.01 -13.81 0.06
CA ARG A 245 -12.75 -14.52 -0.14
C ARG A 245 -12.51 -15.42 1.06
N LYS A 246 -12.25 -16.71 0.85
CA LYS A 246 -11.90 -17.60 1.96
C LYS A 246 -10.57 -17.17 2.57
N MET A 247 -10.47 -17.15 3.89
CA MET A 247 -9.22 -16.80 4.56
C MET A 247 -8.12 -17.84 4.32
N THR A 248 -8.47 -19.05 3.88
CA THR A 248 -7.52 -20.13 3.57
C THR A 248 -6.83 -20.00 2.23
N GLU A 249 -7.22 -19.03 1.39
CA GLU A 249 -6.74 -18.89 0.01
C GLU A 249 -6.06 -17.53 -0.18
N SER A 250 -4.89 -17.54 -0.82
CA SER A 250 -4.26 -16.30 -1.30
C SER A 250 -5.06 -15.69 -2.45
N PHE A 251 -5.08 -14.37 -2.55
CA PHE A 251 -5.74 -13.67 -3.65
C PHE A 251 -5.00 -12.39 -4.06
N GLU A 252 -5.24 -11.96 -5.29
CA GLU A 252 -4.76 -10.69 -5.83
C GLU A 252 -5.94 -9.86 -6.32
N LEU A 253 -6.00 -8.59 -5.90
CA LEU A 253 -6.94 -7.58 -6.38
C LEU A 253 -6.14 -6.47 -7.08
N GLU A 254 -6.34 -6.34 -8.38
CA GLU A 254 -5.64 -5.39 -9.26
C GLU A 254 -6.63 -4.40 -9.86
N TRP A 255 -6.14 -3.22 -10.26
CA TRP A 255 -6.94 -2.30 -11.04
C TRP A 255 -6.18 -1.60 -12.14
N THR A 256 -6.92 -1.29 -13.21
CA THR A 256 -6.40 -0.58 -14.38
C THR A 256 -7.42 0.42 -14.92
N THR A 257 -6.92 1.54 -15.44
CA THR A 257 -7.69 2.52 -16.20
C THR A 257 -7.68 2.23 -17.70
N GLU A 258 -6.86 1.28 -18.15
CA GLU A 258 -6.81 0.83 -19.53
C GLU A 258 -7.90 -0.22 -19.78
N SER A 259 -8.48 -0.22 -20.99
CA SER A 259 -9.50 -1.19 -21.37
C SER A 259 -8.94 -2.61 -21.34
N TYR A 260 -9.14 -3.31 -20.20
CA TYR A 260 -8.80 -4.72 -20.04
C TYR A 260 -9.43 -5.55 -21.18
N VAL A 261 -8.59 -6.13 -22.02
CA VAL A 261 -8.95 -7.11 -23.05
C VAL A 261 -8.75 -8.49 -22.42
N ILE A 262 -9.85 -9.15 -22.05
CA ILE A 262 -9.82 -10.59 -21.77
C ILE A 262 -9.68 -11.25 -23.14
N ASN A 263 -8.47 -11.64 -23.53
CA ASN A 263 -8.33 -12.62 -24.59
C ASN A 263 -7.26 -13.64 -24.20
N THR A 264 -7.73 -14.74 -23.60
CA THR A 264 -6.95 -15.95 -23.30
C THR A 264 -6.56 -16.74 -24.57
N ALA A 265 -6.63 -16.11 -25.74
CA ALA A 265 -6.25 -16.69 -27.02
C ALA A 265 -5.39 -15.73 -27.85
N SER A 266 -4.35 -15.12 -27.26
CA SER A 266 -3.16 -14.56 -27.95
C SER A 266 -2.30 -13.73 -26.99
N LEU A 267 -1.61 -14.38 -26.05
CA LEU A 267 -0.35 -13.82 -25.56
C LEU A 267 0.76 -14.18 -26.55
N THR A 268 0.66 -13.64 -27.76
CA THR A 268 1.82 -13.43 -28.61
C THR A 268 2.09 -11.95 -28.55
N GLU A 269 3.11 -11.61 -27.77
CA GLU A 269 3.84 -10.34 -27.78
C GLU A 269 3.04 -9.09 -27.32
N THR A 270 3.27 -8.70 -26.07
CA THR A 270 3.20 -7.29 -25.69
C THR A 270 4.05 -6.48 -26.69
N PRO A 271 3.57 -5.35 -27.22
CA PRO A 271 4.35 -4.58 -28.17
C PRO A 271 5.52 -3.92 -27.43
N VAL A 272 6.67 -4.59 -27.45
CA VAL A 272 7.96 -3.93 -27.31
C VAL A 272 8.05 -2.94 -28.48
N ILE A 273 8.34 -1.67 -28.21
CA ILE A 273 8.74 -0.74 -29.27
C ILE A 273 10.19 -1.13 -29.63
N ASP A 274 10.32 -2.21 -30.40
CA ASP A 274 11.57 -2.56 -31.05
C ASP A 274 11.71 -1.61 -32.24
N CYS A 275 12.48 -0.53 -32.04
CA CYS A 275 12.83 0.41 -33.09
C CYS A 275 13.70 -0.33 -34.14
N LEU A 276 13.07 -0.95 -35.13
CA LEU A 276 13.73 -1.70 -36.20
C LEU A 276 14.59 -0.78 -37.08
N GLN A 277 15.64 -1.34 -37.70
CA GLN A 277 16.66 -0.55 -38.40
C GLN A 277 16.20 0.08 -39.72
N ASP A 278 15.02 -0.26 -40.25
CA ASP A 278 14.50 0.32 -41.49
C ASP A 278 13.61 1.54 -41.23
N GLU A 279 13.71 2.55 -42.10
CA GLU A 279 13.07 3.87 -41.93
C GLU A 279 11.54 3.81 -41.81
N GLN A 280 10.91 2.91 -42.58
CA GLN A 280 9.46 2.82 -42.67
C GLN A 280 8.86 2.19 -41.42
N ASN A 281 9.44 1.10 -40.91
CA ASN A 281 8.99 0.49 -39.67
C ASN A 281 9.36 1.34 -38.46
N CYS A 282 10.52 2.01 -38.49
CA CYS A 282 10.98 2.91 -37.44
C CYS A 282 9.98 4.04 -37.17
N THR A 283 9.59 4.76 -38.22
CA THR A 283 8.67 5.89 -38.11
C THR A 283 7.24 5.45 -37.80
N ALA A 284 6.80 4.30 -38.34
CA ALA A 284 5.49 3.72 -38.04
C ALA A 284 5.33 3.32 -36.55
N LYS A 285 6.43 3.03 -35.85
CA LYS A 285 6.47 2.71 -34.42
C LYS A 285 6.65 3.92 -33.51
N GLY A 286 6.71 5.14 -34.07
CA GLY A 286 6.84 6.39 -33.33
C GLY A 286 8.27 6.77 -32.93
N CYS A 287 9.28 6.03 -33.40
CA CYS A 287 10.70 6.35 -33.24
C CYS A 287 11.15 7.42 -34.27
N VAL A 288 12.32 8.02 -34.04
CA VAL A 288 12.98 8.92 -34.99
C VAL A 288 14.03 8.14 -35.78
N TYR A 289 13.94 8.24 -37.11
CA TYR A 289 14.95 7.67 -38.00
C TYR A 289 15.94 8.74 -38.48
N ASN A 290 17.24 8.47 -38.35
CA ASN A 290 18.33 9.26 -38.89
C ASN A 290 19.38 8.33 -39.52
N ALA A 291 19.36 8.24 -40.86
CA ALA A 291 20.27 7.41 -41.64
C ALA A 291 21.76 7.73 -41.43
N ASN A 292 22.06 8.95 -40.99
CA ASN A 292 23.41 9.49 -40.84
C ASN A 292 23.88 9.52 -39.38
N SER A 293 23.10 8.99 -38.44
CA SER A 293 23.52 8.91 -37.03
C SER A 293 24.69 7.94 -36.85
N ILE A 294 25.75 8.41 -36.18
CA ILE A 294 26.96 7.64 -35.84
C ILE A 294 27.04 7.37 -34.33
N VAL A 295 26.31 8.15 -33.52
CA VAL A 295 26.42 8.16 -32.04
C VAL A 295 25.29 7.36 -31.38
N VAL A 296 24.09 7.38 -31.97
CA VAL A 296 22.92 6.61 -31.53
C VAL A 296 22.42 5.72 -32.66
N PRO A 297 21.67 4.64 -32.39
CA PRO A 297 21.07 3.81 -33.44
C PRO A 297 20.30 4.67 -34.44
N LYS A 298 20.36 4.30 -35.73
CA LYS A 298 19.67 5.03 -36.81
C LYS A 298 18.17 5.16 -36.56
N CYS A 299 17.56 4.23 -35.84
CA CYS A 299 16.20 4.35 -35.34
C CYS A 299 16.24 4.44 -33.81
N ASN A 300 15.83 5.57 -33.22
CA ASN A 300 15.89 5.79 -31.78
C ASN A 300 14.67 6.53 -31.25
N ILE A 301 14.35 6.31 -29.97
CA ILE A 301 13.30 7.07 -29.29
C ILE A 301 13.85 8.47 -28.99
N PRO A 302 13.16 9.55 -29.40
CA PRO A 302 13.64 10.90 -29.15
C PRO A 302 13.48 11.28 -27.67
N SER A 303 14.43 12.06 -27.16
CA SER A 303 14.57 12.35 -25.73
C SER A 303 13.37 13.10 -25.12
N ASP A 304 12.64 13.85 -25.94
CA ASP A 304 11.43 14.60 -25.60
C ASP A 304 10.15 13.72 -25.55
N LYS A 305 10.24 12.44 -25.90
CA LYS A 305 9.12 11.49 -25.85
C LYS A 305 9.28 10.40 -24.78
N GLY A 306 9.96 10.74 -23.67
CA GLY A 306 10.07 9.87 -22.50
C GLY A 306 11.30 8.97 -22.46
N GLY A 307 12.40 9.35 -23.15
CA GLY A 307 13.69 8.66 -23.05
C GLY A 307 14.44 8.94 -21.74
N TYR A 308 15.46 8.12 -21.45
CA TYR A 308 16.42 8.38 -20.37
C TYR A 308 17.70 9.00 -20.93
N LYS A 309 18.28 9.95 -20.20
CA LYS A 309 19.61 10.52 -20.46
C LYS A 309 20.62 9.94 -19.48
N VAL A 310 21.87 9.80 -19.91
CA VAL A 310 22.96 9.39 -19.02
C VAL A 310 23.23 10.53 -18.03
N ASN A 311 23.00 10.28 -16.75
CA ASN A 311 23.33 11.21 -15.67
C ASN A 311 24.79 11.01 -15.22
N LYS A 312 25.24 9.77 -15.14
CA LYS A 312 26.62 9.43 -14.79
C LYS A 312 27.10 8.22 -15.59
N ALA A 313 28.27 8.36 -16.20
CA ALA A 313 28.97 7.28 -16.89
C ALA A 313 30.29 7.03 -16.20
N GLY A 314 30.56 5.78 -15.79
CA GLY A 314 31.93 5.29 -15.85
C GLY A 314 32.22 4.81 -17.29
N GLY A 315 33.48 4.49 -17.61
CA GLY A 315 33.93 4.20 -18.98
C GLY A 315 33.21 3.04 -19.70
N ALA A 316 33.76 2.55 -20.81
CA ALA A 316 33.07 1.60 -21.70
C ALA A 316 32.52 0.31 -21.04
N ASP A 317 33.08 -0.13 -19.92
CA ASP A 317 32.64 -1.32 -19.16
C ASP A 317 32.30 -0.97 -17.71
N SER A 318 31.22 -0.21 -17.51
CA SER A 318 30.93 0.44 -16.25
C SER A 318 29.44 0.45 -15.89
N ASP A 319 29.15 0.87 -14.67
CA ASP A 319 27.78 1.10 -14.21
C ASP A 319 27.35 2.51 -14.69
N TYR A 320 26.20 2.58 -15.35
CA TYR A 320 25.59 3.79 -15.88
C TYR A 320 24.36 4.13 -15.06
N GLU A 321 24.25 5.39 -14.67
CA GLU A 321 23.03 5.94 -14.08
C GLU A 321 22.29 6.72 -15.15
N LEU A 322 21.08 6.27 -15.46
CA LEU A 322 20.20 6.88 -16.45
C LEU A 322 19.06 7.59 -15.71
N VAL A 323 18.76 8.83 -16.10
CA VAL A 323 17.70 9.65 -15.49
C VAL A 323 16.70 10.04 -16.55
N LYS A 324 15.42 10.06 -16.22
CA LYS A 324 14.35 10.45 -17.14
C LYS A 324 14.62 11.85 -17.71
N ALA A 325 14.52 11.99 -19.04
CA ALA A 325 14.94 13.22 -19.72
C ALA A 325 13.91 14.36 -19.64
N ASP A 326 12.62 14.07 -19.35
CA ASP A 326 11.54 15.06 -19.28
C ASP A 326 10.50 14.73 -18.19
N SER A 327 9.74 15.75 -17.76
CA SER A 327 8.74 15.73 -16.70
C SER A 327 7.32 15.32 -17.14
N LEU A 328 7.10 15.03 -18.42
CA LEU A 328 5.81 14.53 -18.89
C LEU A 328 5.64 13.05 -18.51
N SER A 329 4.73 12.78 -17.57
CA SER A 329 4.20 11.45 -17.29
C SER A 329 3.06 11.17 -18.26
N LEU A 330 3.23 10.19 -19.14
CA LEU A 330 2.15 9.74 -20.04
C LEU A 330 1.55 8.40 -19.62
N PHE A 331 2.19 7.63 -18.73
CA PHE A 331 1.67 6.37 -18.18
C PHE A 331 2.29 6.05 -16.81
N GLY A 332 1.46 5.82 -15.78
CA GLY A 332 1.85 5.19 -14.51
C GLY A 332 3.00 5.85 -13.72
N LYS A 333 3.46 5.17 -12.64
CA LYS A 333 4.63 5.63 -11.86
C LYS A 333 5.86 5.65 -12.78
N ASP A 334 6.39 6.84 -13.03
CA ASP A 334 7.59 6.99 -13.82
C ASP A 334 8.80 6.38 -13.09
N ILE A 335 9.52 5.46 -13.75
CA ILE A 335 10.85 5.08 -13.30
C ILE A 335 11.75 6.31 -13.52
N VAL A 336 12.17 6.95 -12.43
CA VAL A 336 12.88 8.24 -12.51
C VAL A 336 14.36 8.03 -12.80
N ASN A 337 14.94 6.98 -12.20
CA ASN A 337 16.35 6.62 -12.30
C ASN A 337 16.50 5.11 -12.60
N VAL A 338 17.41 4.75 -13.49
CA VAL A 338 17.75 3.36 -13.82
C VAL A 338 19.25 3.17 -13.72
N ASN A 339 19.70 2.20 -12.91
CA ASN A 339 21.09 1.79 -12.89
C ASN A 339 21.29 0.60 -13.85
N VAL A 340 22.25 0.74 -14.74
CA VAL A 340 22.51 -0.25 -15.79
C VAL A 340 23.98 -0.60 -15.82
N LYS A 341 24.30 -1.89 -15.74
CA LYS A 341 25.65 -2.41 -15.91
C LYS A 341 25.85 -2.89 -17.34
N VAL A 342 26.89 -2.39 -18.01
CA VAL A 342 27.24 -2.80 -19.38
C VAL A 342 28.58 -3.53 -19.38
N GLN A 343 28.64 -4.67 -20.07
CA GLN A 343 29.86 -5.45 -20.28
C GLN A 343 30.05 -5.77 -21.75
N HIS A 344 31.22 -5.44 -22.29
CA HIS A 344 31.63 -5.81 -23.63
C HIS A 344 32.55 -7.03 -23.61
N GLY A 345 32.48 -7.86 -24.65
CA GLY A 345 33.43 -8.95 -24.85
C GLY A 345 33.46 -9.45 -26.29
N ASN A 346 34.29 -10.46 -26.56
CA ASN A 346 34.54 -10.98 -27.90
C ASN A 346 34.26 -12.49 -27.91
N ILE A 347 33.44 -12.97 -28.85
CA ILE A 347 33.06 -14.39 -28.96
C ILE A 347 33.96 -15.13 -29.99
N GLY A 348 34.78 -14.40 -30.76
CA GLY A 348 35.59 -14.96 -31.87
C GLY A 348 34.91 -14.77 -33.23
N ASN A 349 35.63 -15.00 -34.33
CA ASN A 349 35.20 -14.72 -35.72
C ASN A 349 34.76 -13.26 -36.00
N GLY A 350 35.37 -12.31 -35.29
CA GLY A 350 35.06 -10.88 -35.44
C GLY A 350 33.73 -10.45 -34.79
N GLN A 351 33.03 -11.35 -34.10
CA GLN A 351 31.77 -11.04 -33.42
C GLN A 351 32.00 -10.62 -31.97
N ARG A 352 31.53 -9.42 -31.64
CA ARG A 352 31.54 -8.84 -30.29
C ARG A 352 30.16 -9.00 -29.65
N PHE A 353 30.13 -9.03 -28.32
CA PHE A 353 28.89 -8.95 -27.55
C PHE A 353 28.91 -7.76 -26.61
N THR A 354 27.72 -7.23 -26.37
CA THR A 354 27.42 -6.28 -25.31
C THR A 354 26.32 -6.88 -24.45
N ARG A 355 26.58 -7.06 -23.16
CA ARG A 355 25.60 -7.53 -22.18
C ARG A 355 25.21 -6.35 -21.30
N VAL A 356 23.91 -6.07 -21.26
CA VAL A 356 23.32 -4.97 -20.48
C VAL A 356 22.43 -5.60 -19.40
N LYS A 357 22.63 -5.20 -18.15
CA LYS A 357 21.81 -5.67 -17.02
C LYS A 357 21.34 -4.48 -16.20
N VAL A 358 20.02 -4.37 -15.98
CA VAL A 358 19.46 -3.44 -15.00
C VAL A 358 19.77 -3.98 -13.60
N ILE A 359 20.33 -3.15 -12.72
CA ILE A 359 20.80 -3.53 -11.38
C ILE A 359 20.10 -2.78 -10.27
#